data_AF-A0A0B1SUM2-F1
#
_entry.id   AF-A0A0B1SUM2-F1
#
_cell.length_a   1.000
_cell.length_b   1.000
_cell.length_c   1.000
_cell.angle_alpha   90.00
_cell.angle_beta   90.00
_cell.angle_gamma   90.00
#
_symmetry.space_group_name_H-M   'P 1'
#
loop_
_entity.id
_entity.type
_entity.pdbx_description
1 polymer ?
#
loop_
_entity_poly.entity_id
_entity_poly.type
_entity_poly.pdbx_seq_one_letter_code
_entity_poly.pdbx_strand_id
1 'polypeptide(L)'
;LIFSATDLKICTGKNACCTKSIEDEIVQNTEKIFKAQLEDKIIVLRHLINTNLNSFRTFFYNSLNACHEHLDALFVLTYVPFYQSNSQVFETFFNRLRAFSSPFSEAKVQQISSQLFEDMFVIMFQLMNPMHSVTAAQRRCMLEGMAEIAPFGDVPEKVATHLEKPLVLWKYFVTGLDNVHNILEGFMNVSTSKECRLNLARMWDCSLCSDEKESRACPGLCLNVMKGCLGDWAEMDQQWNTVIGKCHKTKARFVTVVRQRAPGMRLQFV
;
A
#
# COMPACT_ATOMS: atom_id res chain seq x y z
N LEU A 1 26.77 -9.58 -51.39
CA LEU A 1 26.87 -8.15 -51.78
C LEU A 1 27.36 -7.40 -50.55
N ILE A 2 28.58 -6.89 -50.57
CA ILE A 2 29.15 -6.08 -49.49
C ILE A 2 28.73 -4.63 -49.78
N PHE A 3 27.86 -4.06 -48.96
CA PHE A 3 27.52 -2.63 -49.06
C PHE A 3 28.62 -1.82 -48.37
N SER A 4 28.96 -0.63 -48.88
CA SER A 4 29.92 0.23 -48.19
C SER A 4 29.30 0.66 -46.86
N ALA A 5 30.06 0.51 -45.76
CA ALA A 5 29.66 0.86 -44.40
C ALA A 5 29.40 2.37 -44.17
N THR A 6 29.27 3.17 -45.23
CA THR A 6 29.16 4.64 -45.21
C THR A 6 27.81 5.18 -44.75
N ASP A 7 26.75 4.36 -44.77
CA ASP A 7 25.39 4.80 -44.42
C ASP A 7 24.97 4.48 -42.97
N LEU A 8 25.75 3.65 -42.27
CA LEU A 8 25.49 3.26 -40.87
C LEU A 8 26.03 4.32 -39.91
N LYS A 9 25.21 4.71 -38.92
CA LYS A 9 25.57 5.76 -37.94
C LYS A 9 25.90 5.20 -36.56
N ILE A 10 25.52 3.95 -36.29
CA ILE A 10 25.50 3.35 -34.96
C ILE A 10 26.47 2.17 -34.93
N CYS A 11 26.31 1.23 -35.86
CA CYS A 11 27.14 0.03 -35.97
C CYS A 11 28.36 0.32 -36.85
N THR A 12 29.43 0.84 -36.25
CA THR A 12 30.67 1.20 -36.96
C THR A 12 31.59 -0.01 -37.11
N GLY A 13 31.42 -0.80 -38.18
CA GLY A 13 32.28 -1.95 -38.54
C GLY A 13 32.99 -1.74 -39.88
N LYS A 14 34.19 -2.32 -40.06
CA LYS A 14 35.02 -2.14 -41.28
C LYS A 14 34.48 -2.83 -42.53
N ASN A 15 33.53 -3.76 -42.39
CA ASN A 15 32.73 -4.35 -43.46
C ASN A 15 31.35 -4.59 -42.88
N ALA A 16 30.33 -3.88 -43.38
CA ALA A 16 28.99 -3.96 -42.81
C ALA A 16 28.06 -4.82 -43.68
N CYS A 17 27.50 -5.89 -43.13
CA CYS A 17 26.42 -6.66 -43.74
C CYS A 17 25.05 -5.98 -43.59
N CYS A 18 24.94 -5.00 -42.69
CA CYS A 18 23.69 -4.30 -42.40
C CYS A 18 23.45 -3.13 -43.35
N THR A 19 22.18 -2.96 -43.74
CA THR A 19 21.67 -1.73 -44.36
C THR A 19 21.15 -0.77 -43.28
N LYS A 20 20.86 0.47 -43.65
CA LYS A 20 20.28 1.45 -42.72
C LYS A 20 18.95 0.96 -42.11
N SER A 21 18.13 0.27 -42.90
CA SER A 21 16.86 -0.32 -42.43
C SER A 21 17.09 -1.37 -41.35
N ILE A 22 18.11 -2.21 -41.49
CA ILE A 22 18.45 -3.24 -40.50
C ILE A 22 18.98 -2.58 -39.22
N GLU A 23 19.81 -1.53 -39.33
CA GLU A 23 20.29 -0.77 -38.18
C GLU A 23 19.14 -0.12 -37.38
N ASP A 24 18.14 0.43 -38.08
CA ASP A 24 16.97 1.02 -37.43
C ASP A 24 16.10 -0.05 -36.74
N GLU A 25 15.96 -1.23 -37.34
CA GLU A 25 15.26 -2.38 -36.73
C GLU A 25 15.99 -2.89 -35.49
N ILE A 26 17.33 -2.98 -35.52
CA ILE A 26 18.15 -3.33 -34.36
C ILE A 26 17.90 -2.37 -33.20
N VAL A 27 17.88 -1.05 -33.45
CA VAL A 27 17.63 -0.05 -32.40
C VAL A 27 16.25 -0.23 -31.77
N GLN A 28 15.22 -0.48 -32.60
CA GLN A 28 13.86 -0.69 -32.10
C GLN A 28 13.73 -2.00 -31.31
N ASN A 29 14.33 -3.08 -31.81
CA ASN A 29 14.24 -4.40 -31.18
C ASN A 29 15.00 -4.44 -29.85
N THR A 30 16.21 -3.88 -29.80
CA THR A 30 17.00 -3.78 -28.57
C THR A 30 16.31 -2.93 -27.50
N GLU A 31 15.72 -1.79 -27.88
CA GLU A 31 14.89 -0.99 -26.94
C GLU A 31 13.70 -1.82 -26.43
N LYS A 32 13.00 -2.52 -27.31
CA LYS A 32 11.84 -3.34 -26.94
C LYS A 32 12.22 -4.45 -25.97
N ILE A 33 13.33 -5.16 -26.21
CA ILE A 33 13.83 -6.22 -25.32
C ILE A 33 14.23 -5.64 -23.96
N PHE A 34 14.93 -4.50 -23.94
CA PHE A 34 15.31 -3.83 -22.70
C PHE A 34 14.08 -3.45 -21.85
N LYS A 35 13.08 -2.82 -22.47
CA LYS A 35 11.83 -2.46 -21.79
C LYS A 35 11.10 -3.69 -21.26
N ALA A 36 10.95 -4.74 -22.07
CA ALA A 36 10.32 -5.97 -21.62
C ALA A 36 11.02 -6.59 -20.40
N GLN A 37 12.37 -6.60 -20.38
CA GLN A 37 13.13 -7.09 -19.24
C GLN A 37 12.91 -6.25 -17.97
N LEU A 38 12.78 -4.93 -18.10
CA LEU A 38 12.47 -4.06 -16.97
C LEU A 38 11.04 -4.29 -16.48
N GLU A 39 10.08 -4.30 -17.39
CA GLU A 39 8.67 -4.57 -17.12
C GLU A 39 8.49 -5.89 -16.36
N ASP A 40 9.16 -6.97 -16.79
CA ASP A 40 9.12 -8.26 -16.10
C ASP A 40 9.55 -8.16 -14.62
N LYS A 41 10.60 -7.40 -14.32
CA LYS A 41 11.07 -7.22 -12.94
C LYS A 41 10.10 -6.37 -12.11
N ILE A 42 9.53 -5.32 -12.71
CA ILE A 42 8.58 -4.43 -12.04
C ILE A 42 7.27 -5.17 -11.77
N ILE A 43 6.77 -5.96 -12.72
CA ILE A 43 5.54 -6.76 -12.58
C ILE A 43 5.65 -7.72 -11.40
N VAL A 44 6.77 -8.43 -11.28
CA VAL A 44 7.01 -9.35 -10.14
C VAL A 44 6.96 -8.59 -8.82
N LEU A 45 7.64 -7.44 -8.73
CA LEU A 45 7.65 -6.64 -7.50
C LEU A 45 6.26 -6.07 -7.18
N ARG A 46 5.52 -5.57 -8.17
CA ARG A 46 4.14 -5.08 -8.01
C ARG A 46 3.22 -6.18 -7.51
N HIS A 47 3.30 -7.36 -8.13
CA HIS A 47 2.49 -8.51 -7.73
C HIS A 47 2.76 -8.92 -6.29
N LEU A 48 4.03 -8.96 -5.88
CA LEU A 48 4.42 -9.23 -4.50
C LEU A 48 3.81 -8.21 -3.53
N ILE A 49 3.93 -6.92 -3.82
CA ILE A 49 3.43 -5.85 -2.95
C ILE A 49 1.90 -5.87 -2.89
N ASN A 50 1.21 -6.01 -4.01
CA ASN A 50 -0.25 -6.06 -4.06
C ASN A 50 -0.80 -7.29 -3.30
N THR A 51 -0.17 -8.45 -3.46
CA THR A 51 -0.56 -9.67 -2.75
C THR A 51 -0.44 -9.50 -1.24
N ASN A 52 0.69 -8.95 -0.78
CA ASN A 52 0.90 -8.66 0.64
C ASN A 52 -0.06 -7.59 1.16
N LEU A 53 -0.27 -6.51 0.39
CA LEU A 53 -1.21 -5.44 0.72
C LEU A 53 -2.62 -5.98 0.94
N ASN A 54 -3.10 -6.85 0.05
CA ASN A 54 -4.41 -7.49 0.18
C ASN A 54 -4.45 -8.43 1.39
N SER A 55 -3.40 -9.24 1.60
CA SER A 55 -3.29 -10.10 2.78
C SER A 55 -3.38 -9.29 4.10
N PHE A 56 -2.66 -8.17 4.18
CA PHE A 56 -2.74 -7.27 5.33
C PHE A 56 -4.15 -6.71 5.51
N ARG A 57 -4.76 -6.15 4.46
CA ARG A 57 -6.13 -5.61 4.51
C ARG A 57 -7.13 -6.67 5.00
N THR A 58 -7.05 -7.89 4.49
CA THR A 58 -7.89 -9.02 4.92
C THR A 58 -7.64 -9.39 6.39
N PHE A 59 -6.38 -9.46 6.82
CA PHE A 59 -6.05 -9.74 8.22
C PHE A 59 -6.69 -8.73 9.18
N PHE A 60 -6.62 -7.44 8.86
CA PHE A 60 -7.20 -6.39 9.69
C PHE A 60 -8.73 -6.42 9.71
N TYR A 61 -9.36 -6.62 8.54
CA TYR A 61 -10.81 -6.77 8.43
C TYR A 61 -11.31 -7.95 9.28
N ASN A 62 -10.66 -9.11 9.15
CA ASN A 62 -10.99 -10.31 9.91
C ASN A 62 -10.73 -10.12 11.42
N SER A 63 -9.69 -9.39 11.79
CA SER A 63 -9.41 -9.07 13.20
C SER A 63 -10.53 -8.23 13.83
N LEU A 64 -11.03 -7.21 13.12
CA LEU A 64 -12.17 -6.41 13.58
C LEU A 64 -13.46 -7.24 13.64
N ASN A 65 -13.70 -8.11 12.66
CA ASN A 65 -14.85 -9.01 12.69
C ASN A 65 -14.79 -9.97 13.89
N ALA A 66 -13.64 -10.58 14.15
CA ALA A 66 -13.47 -11.47 15.30
C ALA A 66 -13.68 -10.72 16.63
N CYS A 67 -13.23 -9.46 16.73
CA CYS A 67 -13.53 -8.62 17.90
C CYS A 67 -15.03 -8.33 18.03
N HIS A 68 -15.73 -8.07 16.93
CA HIS A 68 -17.17 -7.82 16.92
C HIS A 68 -17.95 -9.07 17.34
N GLU A 69 -17.67 -10.22 16.73
CA GLU A 69 -18.29 -11.50 17.05
C GLU A 69 -18.05 -11.91 18.50
N HIS A 70 -16.85 -11.66 19.03
CA HIS A 70 -16.56 -11.94 20.43
C HIS A 70 -17.35 -11.03 21.39
N LEU A 71 -17.49 -9.74 21.05
CA LEU A 71 -18.32 -8.80 21.80
C LEU A 71 -19.79 -9.24 21.76
N ASP A 72 -20.31 -9.55 20.58
CA ASP A 72 -21.66 -10.07 20.37
C ASP A 72 -21.93 -11.28 21.26
N ALA A 73 -21.06 -12.29 21.22
CA ALA A 73 -21.22 -13.52 21.98
C ALA A 73 -21.29 -13.26 23.49
N LEU A 74 -20.41 -12.40 24.02
CA LEU A 74 -20.39 -12.05 25.44
C LEU A 74 -21.63 -11.23 25.85
N PHE A 75 -22.05 -10.29 25.01
CA PHE A 75 -23.11 -9.35 25.36
C PHE A 75 -24.49 -9.97 25.19
N VAL A 76 -24.68 -10.86 24.20
CA VAL A 76 -25.87 -11.70 24.09
C VAL A 76 -26.00 -12.57 25.34
N LEU A 77 -24.92 -13.19 25.83
CA LEU A 77 -24.97 -14.03 27.05
C LEU A 77 -25.31 -13.22 28.31
N THR A 78 -24.80 -11.99 28.42
CA THR A 78 -24.87 -11.19 29.65
C THR A 78 -26.12 -10.31 29.73
N TYR A 79 -26.51 -9.69 28.62
CA TYR A 79 -27.56 -8.65 28.58
C TYR A 79 -28.79 -9.06 27.74
N VAL A 80 -28.73 -10.23 27.09
CA VAL A 80 -29.79 -10.94 26.35
C VAL A 80 -30.76 -10.00 25.61
N PRO A 81 -31.99 -9.66 26.08
CA PRO A 81 -32.92 -8.89 25.27
C PRO A 81 -32.46 -7.44 25.06
N PHE A 82 -31.78 -6.84 26.04
CA PHE A 82 -31.34 -5.45 25.97
C PHE A 82 -30.26 -5.26 24.90
N TYR A 83 -29.37 -6.24 24.77
CA TYR A 83 -28.36 -6.22 23.72
C TYR A 83 -28.97 -6.47 22.35
N GLN A 84 -29.80 -7.50 22.22
CA GLN A 84 -30.39 -7.88 20.92
C GLN A 84 -31.21 -6.74 20.30
N SER A 85 -31.92 -5.95 21.11
CA SER A 85 -32.67 -4.79 20.62
C SER A 85 -31.82 -3.57 20.25
N ASN A 86 -30.54 -3.54 20.62
CA ASN A 86 -29.66 -2.37 20.47
C ASN A 86 -28.31 -2.67 19.79
N SER A 87 -28.08 -3.90 19.34
CA SER A 87 -26.79 -4.37 18.78
C SER A 87 -26.30 -3.55 17.59
N GLN A 88 -27.23 -2.91 16.86
CA GLN A 88 -26.94 -2.02 15.72
C GLN A 88 -25.90 -0.93 16.04
N VAL A 89 -25.82 -0.47 17.29
CA VAL A 89 -24.84 0.55 17.71
C VAL A 89 -23.40 0.01 17.62
N PHE A 90 -23.19 -1.24 18.02
CA PHE A 90 -21.89 -1.91 17.94
C PHE A 90 -21.55 -2.26 16.50
N GLU A 91 -22.52 -2.75 15.71
CA GLU A 91 -22.31 -3.01 14.29
C GLU A 91 -21.86 -1.73 13.55
N THR A 92 -22.53 -0.61 13.83
CA THR A 92 -22.20 0.71 13.28
C THR A 92 -20.79 1.14 13.67
N PHE A 93 -20.41 0.96 14.94
CA PHE A 93 -19.07 1.25 15.43
C PHE A 93 -17.99 0.45 14.70
N PHE A 94 -18.15 -0.88 14.58
CA PHE A 94 -17.20 -1.73 13.85
C PHE A 94 -17.19 -1.43 12.35
N ASN A 95 -18.32 -1.08 11.73
CA ASN A 95 -18.38 -0.60 10.35
C ASN A 95 -17.54 0.67 10.15
N ARG A 96 -17.65 1.64 11.07
CA ARG A 96 -16.85 2.88 11.02
C ARG A 96 -15.36 2.61 11.22
N LEU A 97 -14.97 1.69 12.12
CA LEU A 97 -13.58 1.27 12.29
C LEU A 97 -13.01 0.59 11.03
N ARG A 98 -13.81 -0.25 10.36
CA ARG A 98 -13.44 -0.85 9.07
C ARG A 98 -13.26 0.22 7.99
N ALA A 99 -14.20 1.15 7.88
CA ALA A 99 -14.13 2.27 6.94
C ALA A 99 -12.92 3.20 7.20
N PHE A 100 -12.56 3.42 8.48
CA PHE A 100 -11.38 4.21 8.87
C PHE A 100 -10.07 3.69 8.23
N SER A 101 -9.96 2.36 8.06
CA SER A 101 -8.79 1.71 7.47
C SER A 101 -8.57 2.03 5.99
N SER A 102 -9.58 2.59 5.31
CA SER A 102 -9.43 3.12 3.95
C SER A 102 -8.41 4.28 3.94
N PRO A 103 -7.48 4.30 2.96
CA PRO A 103 -6.56 5.42 2.76
C PRO A 103 -7.29 6.77 2.63
N PHE A 104 -8.50 6.76 2.08
CA PHE A 104 -9.30 7.97 1.79
C PHE A 104 -10.17 8.44 2.96
N SER A 105 -10.23 7.68 4.06
CA SER A 105 -11.06 8.08 5.19
C SER A 105 -10.43 9.27 5.94
N GLU A 106 -11.20 10.34 6.16
CA GLU A 106 -10.78 11.48 6.99
C GLU A 106 -11.29 11.38 8.44
N ALA A 107 -12.02 10.31 8.75
CA ALA A 107 -12.61 10.10 10.08
C ALA A 107 -11.51 9.99 11.14
N LYS A 108 -11.78 10.53 12.33
CA LYS A 108 -10.89 10.39 13.50
C LYS A 108 -11.39 9.26 14.39
N VAL A 109 -10.48 8.44 14.92
CA VAL A 109 -10.84 7.36 15.87
C VAL A 109 -11.58 7.91 17.08
N GLN A 110 -11.16 9.08 17.58
CA GLN A 110 -11.87 9.80 18.64
C GLN A 110 -13.35 10.01 18.32
N GLN A 111 -13.69 10.49 17.12
CA GLN A 111 -15.08 10.75 16.71
C GLN A 111 -15.89 9.44 16.59
N ILE A 112 -15.26 8.38 16.08
CA ILE A 112 -15.91 7.07 15.95
C ILE A 112 -16.24 6.51 17.34
N SER A 113 -15.31 6.61 18.28
CA SER A 113 -15.50 6.21 19.68
C SER A 113 -16.52 7.10 20.39
N SER A 114 -16.43 8.42 20.27
CA SER A 114 -17.40 9.35 20.88
C SER A 114 -18.82 9.04 20.45
N GLN A 115 -19.08 8.81 19.15
CA GLN A 115 -20.43 8.47 18.68
C GLN A 115 -20.98 7.21 19.35
N LEU A 116 -20.17 6.15 19.48
CA LEU A 116 -20.59 4.93 20.17
C LEU A 116 -21.11 5.25 21.57
N PHE A 117 -20.37 6.04 22.35
CA PHE A 117 -20.75 6.36 23.72
C PHE A 117 -21.91 7.35 23.78
N GLU A 118 -22.04 8.28 22.84
CA GLU A 118 -23.21 9.17 22.71
C GLU A 118 -24.50 8.38 22.45
N ASP A 119 -24.46 7.38 21.58
CA ASP A 119 -25.59 6.50 21.29
C ASP A 119 -25.89 5.60 22.50
N MET A 120 -24.85 5.02 23.11
CA MET A 120 -24.99 4.20 24.32
C MET A 120 -25.57 4.99 25.50
N PHE A 121 -25.26 6.28 25.63
CA PHE A 121 -25.82 7.11 26.70
C PHE A 121 -27.35 7.20 26.59
N VAL A 122 -27.85 7.46 25.38
CA VAL A 122 -29.30 7.52 25.13
C VAL A 122 -29.96 6.16 25.35
N ILE A 123 -29.34 5.10 24.83
CA ILE A 123 -29.85 3.73 25.02
C ILE A 123 -29.94 3.41 26.51
N MET A 124 -28.88 3.65 27.28
CA MET A 124 -28.86 3.36 28.72
C MET A 124 -29.93 4.18 29.47
N PHE A 125 -30.10 5.46 29.12
CA PHE A 125 -31.16 6.28 29.70
C PHE A 125 -32.56 5.70 29.43
N GLN A 126 -32.84 5.25 28.20
CA GLN A 126 -34.12 4.65 27.83
C GLN A 126 -34.35 3.30 28.53
N LEU A 127 -33.30 2.49 28.69
CA LEU A 127 -33.36 1.23 29.42
C LEU A 127 -33.67 1.44 30.90
N MET A 128 -33.11 2.49 31.52
CA MET A 128 -33.40 2.85 32.91
C MET A 128 -34.76 3.54 33.08
N ASN A 129 -35.30 4.15 32.02
CA ASN A 129 -36.56 4.90 32.03
C ASN A 129 -37.53 4.39 30.95
N PRO A 130 -38.03 3.15 31.05
CA PRO A 130 -38.78 2.50 29.97
C PRO A 130 -40.11 3.18 29.62
N MET A 131 -40.68 3.96 30.55
CA MET A 131 -41.92 4.71 30.33
C MET A 131 -41.70 6.05 29.61
N HIS A 132 -40.43 6.44 29.36
CA HIS A 132 -40.09 7.73 28.79
C HIS A 132 -39.46 7.56 27.40
N SER A 133 -40.11 8.11 26.38
CA SER A 133 -39.54 8.20 25.03
C SER A 133 -38.66 9.45 24.90
N VAL A 134 -37.45 9.29 24.34
CA VAL A 134 -36.51 10.41 24.14
C VAL A 134 -36.82 11.09 22.82
N THR A 135 -37.30 12.33 22.88
CA THR A 135 -37.50 13.18 21.69
C THR A 135 -36.16 13.68 21.12
N ALA A 136 -36.14 14.15 19.87
CA ALA A 136 -34.92 14.70 19.27
C ALA A 136 -34.34 15.90 20.05
N ALA A 137 -35.20 16.75 20.63
CA ALA A 137 -34.77 17.87 21.45
C ALA A 137 -34.13 17.41 22.76
N GLN A 138 -34.75 16.43 23.44
CA GLN A 138 -34.18 15.83 24.64
C GLN A 138 -32.86 15.11 24.35
N ARG A 139 -32.78 14.38 23.22
CA ARG A 139 -31.54 13.73 22.78
C ARG A 139 -30.40 14.74 22.67
N ARG A 140 -30.65 15.90 22.05
CA ARG A 140 -29.64 16.94 21.88
C ARG A 140 -29.19 17.50 23.24
N CYS A 141 -30.14 17.85 24.10
CA CYS A 141 -29.87 18.35 25.45
C CYS A 141 -29.05 17.34 26.27
N MET A 142 -29.38 16.05 26.20
CA MET A 142 -28.60 14.98 26.84
C MET A 142 -27.15 14.97 26.34
N LEU A 143 -26.93 15.03 25.02
CA LEU A 143 -25.58 15.03 24.47
C LEU A 143 -24.79 16.28 24.84
N GLU A 144 -25.42 17.46 24.85
CA GLU A 144 -24.80 18.71 25.28
C GLU A 144 -24.31 18.63 26.73
N GLY A 145 -25.08 18.01 27.63
CA GLY A 145 -24.70 17.81 29.04
C GLY A 145 -23.82 16.58 29.30
N MET A 146 -23.56 15.72 28.31
CA MET A 146 -22.90 14.44 28.54
C MET A 146 -21.47 14.57 29.08
N ALA A 147 -20.75 15.63 28.67
CA ALA A 147 -19.39 15.89 29.14
C ALA A 147 -19.34 16.22 30.65
N GLU A 148 -20.36 16.90 31.17
CA GLU A 148 -20.46 17.25 32.59
C GLU A 148 -20.96 16.07 33.42
N ILE A 149 -21.94 15.31 32.91
CA ILE A 149 -22.51 14.14 33.59
C ILE A 149 -21.50 12.99 33.67
N ALA A 150 -20.65 12.84 32.65
CA ALA A 150 -19.67 11.77 32.51
C ALA A 150 -20.26 10.37 32.83
N PRO A 151 -21.34 9.93 32.14
CA PRO A 151 -22.09 8.71 32.49
C PRO A 151 -21.26 7.42 32.41
N PHE A 152 -20.15 7.46 31.68
CA PHE A 152 -19.20 6.35 31.53
C PHE A 152 -17.82 6.64 32.13
N GLY A 153 -17.69 7.72 32.92
CA GLY A 153 -16.42 8.18 33.46
C GLY A 153 -15.37 8.40 32.36
N ASP A 154 -14.17 7.87 32.58
CA ASP A 154 -13.03 7.99 31.67
C ASP A 154 -12.95 6.88 30.60
N VAL A 155 -13.93 5.97 30.57
CA VAL A 155 -13.95 4.83 29.63
C VAL A 155 -13.96 5.28 28.16
N PRO A 156 -14.77 6.26 27.71
CA PRO A 156 -14.79 6.68 26.31
C PRO A 156 -13.42 7.17 25.82
N GLU A 157 -12.74 7.99 26.63
CA GLU A 157 -11.42 8.52 26.31
C GLU A 157 -10.36 7.42 26.29
N LYS A 158 -10.39 6.49 27.25
CA LYS A 158 -9.51 5.33 27.27
C LYS A 158 -9.70 4.46 26.04
N VAL A 159 -10.93 4.12 25.67
CA VAL A 159 -11.21 3.30 24.47
C VAL A 159 -10.68 3.99 23.23
N ALA A 160 -10.98 5.28 23.04
CA ALA A 160 -10.49 6.04 21.89
C ALA A 160 -8.96 6.05 21.83
N THR A 161 -8.31 6.39 22.95
CA THR A 161 -6.84 6.43 23.05
C THR A 161 -6.20 5.06 22.81
N HIS A 162 -6.82 3.98 23.31
CA HIS A 162 -6.35 2.60 23.14
C HIS A 162 -6.47 2.11 21.68
N LEU A 163 -7.48 2.58 20.95
CA LEU A 163 -7.69 2.23 19.55
C LEU A 163 -6.90 3.12 18.59
N GLU A 164 -6.72 4.41 18.91
CA GLU A 164 -6.19 5.39 17.96
C GLU A 164 -4.81 5.02 17.42
N LYS A 165 -3.84 4.83 18.31
CA LYS A 165 -2.45 4.56 17.92
C LYS A 165 -2.27 3.32 17.03
N PRO A 166 -2.80 2.12 17.37
CA PRO A 166 -2.67 0.95 16.50
C PRO A 166 -3.38 1.14 15.16
N LEU A 167 -4.57 1.74 15.15
CA LEU A 167 -5.34 1.99 13.92
C LEU A 167 -4.64 2.98 12.98
N VAL A 168 -4.12 4.08 13.52
CA VAL A 168 -3.38 5.08 12.75
C VAL A 168 -2.09 4.50 12.17
N LEU A 169 -1.33 3.74 12.97
CA LEU A 169 -0.12 3.06 12.49
C LEU A 169 -0.44 2.03 11.39
N TRP A 170 -1.53 1.28 11.56
CA TRP A 170 -2.01 0.34 10.55
C TRP A 170 -2.37 1.03 9.24
N LYS A 171 -3.14 2.12 9.32
CA LYS A 171 -3.50 2.94 8.16
C LYS A 171 -2.26 3.47 7.43
N TYR A 172 -1.32 4.06 8.16
CA TYR A 172 -0.06 4.53 7.56
C TYR A 172 0.74 3.41 6.89
N PHE A 173 0.77 2.22 7.48
CA PHE A 173 1.46 1.06 6.91
C PHE A 173 0.81 0.63 5.58
N VAL A 174 -0.51 0.43 5.57
CA VAL A 174 -1.27 0.02 4.38
C VAL A 174 -1.23 1.09 3.29
N THR A 175 -1.43 2.37 3.63
CA THR A 175 -1.30 3.49 2.68
C THR A 175 0.11 3.61 2.13
N GLY A 176 1.13 3.34 2.95
CA GLY A 176 2.53 3.31 2.48
C GLY A 176 2.76 2.23 1.41
N LEU A 177 2.25 1.02 1.62
CA LEU A 177 2.34 -0.07 0.65
C LEU A 177 1.53 0.21 -0.63
N ASP A 178 0.35 0.81 -0.50
CA ASP A 178 -0.48 1.23 -1.63
C ASP A 178 0.24 2.28 -2.50
N ASN A 179 0.84 3.30 -1.86
CA ASN A 179 1.64 4.30 -2.56
C ASN A 179 2.83 3.68 -3.28
N VAL A 180 3.53 2.73 -2.65
CA VAL A 180 4.64 2.01 -3.30
C VAL A 180 4.15 1.23 -4.52
N HIS A 181 3.03 0.54 -4.41
CA HIS A 181 2.42 -0.17 -5.54
C HIS A 181 2.08 0.78 -6.71
N ASN A 182 1.52 1.96 -6.41
CA ASN A 182 1.14 2.96 -7.41
C ASN A 182 2.37 3.64 -8.03
N ILE A 183 3.42 3.89 -7.25
CA ILE A 183 4.71 4.40 -7.77
C ILE A 183 5.29 3.41 -8.78
N LEU A 184 5.31 2.11 -8.46
CA LEU A 184 5.78 1.05 -9.37
C LEU A 184 4.95 0.95 -10.67
N GLU A 185 3.68 1.35 -10.66
CA GLU A 185 2.88 1.42 -11.87
C GLU A 185 3.36 2.52 -12.83
N GLY A 186 3.73 3.69 -12.30
CA GLY A 186 4.32 4.76 -13.09
C GLY A 186 5.62 4.33 -13.80
N PHE A 187 6.33 3.37 -13.22
CA PHE A 187 7.57 2.83 -13.78
C PHE A 187 7.40 1.91 -14.99
N MET A 188 6.19 1.41 -15.24
CA MET A 188 5.91 0.56 -16.40
C MET A 188 6.02 1.33 -17.73
N ASN A 189 5.94 2.66 -17.71
CA ASN A 189 5.88 3.49 -18.92
C ASN A 189 7.13 4.36 -19.13
N VAL A 190 8.25 4.05 -18.47
CA VAL A 190 9.46 4.89 -18.56
C VAL A 190 10.05 4.84 -19.97
N SER A 191 10.20 6.03 -20.56
CA SER A 191 10.82 6.17 -21.88
C SER A 191 12.33 5.99 -21.81
N THR A 192 12.90 5.30 -22.80
CA THR A 192 14.35 5.12 -22.90
C THR A 192 14.96 6.34 -23.59
N SER A 193 16.02 6.92 -23.02
CA SER A 193 16.72 8.05 -23.64
C SER A 193 17.32 7.66 -25.00
N LYS A 194 17.52 8.65 -25.87
CA LYS A 194 18.11 8.42 -27.19
C LYS A 194 19.50 7.79 -27.05
N GLU A 195 20.33 8.31 -26.16
CA GLU A 195 21.68 7.80 -25.89
C GLU A 195 21.64 6.33 -25.44
N CYS A 196 20.71 5.97 -24.54
CA CYS A 196 20.55 4.58 -24.12
C CYS A 196 20.18 3.67 -25.30
N ARG A 197 19.18 4.04 -26.11
CA ARG A 197 18.78 3.24 -27.29
C ARG A 197 19.96 2.95 -28.23
N LEU A 198 20.75 3.98 -28.52
CA LEU A 198 21.92 3.86 -29.40
C LEU A 198 23.01 2.96 -28.78
N ASN A 199 23.25 3.08 -27.47
CA ASN A 199 24.26 2.28 -26.78
C ASN A 199 23.83 0.82 -26.58
N LEU A 200 22.53 0.55 -26.37
CA LEU A 200 21.97 -0.80 -26.33
C LEU A 200 22.15 -1.50 -27.68
N ALA A 201 21.79 -0.83 -28.78
CA ALA A 201 21.98 -1.34 -30.14
C ALA A 201 23.45 -1.70 -30.42
N ARG A 202 24.37 -0.79 -30.08
CA ARG A 202 25.82 -1.01 -30.20
C ARG A 202 26.31 -2.22 -29.42
N MET A 203 25.77 -2.41 -28.22
CA MET A 203 26.22 -3.41 -27.28
C MET A 203 25.67 -4.81 -27.59
N TRP A 204 24.38 -4.93 -27.92
CA TRP A 204 23.74 -6.25 -28.09
C TRP A 204 23.88 -6.80 -29.51
N ASP A 205 23.57 -6.01 -30.53
CA ASP A 205 23.25 -6.56 -31.85
C ASP A 205 24.13 -5.98 -32.98
N CYS A 206 24.87 -4.89 -32.77
CA CYS A 206 25.75 -4.34 -33.81
C CYS A 206 26.90 -5.28 -34.23
N SER A 207 27.26 -6.29 -33.42
CA SER A 207 28.21 -7.33 -33.85
C SER A 207 27.67 -8.15 -35.02
N LEU A 208 26.34 -8.30 -35.13
CA LEU A 208 25.68 -9.01 -36.25
C LEU A 208 25.88 -8.29 -37.59
N CYS A 209 26.20 -7.00 -37.55
CA CYS A 209 26.47 -6.21 -38.74
C CYS A 209 27.92 -6.35 -39.22
N SER A 210 28.82 -6.94 -38.44
CA SER A 210 30.23 -7.11 -38.79
C SER A 210 30.49 -8.53 -39.30
N ASP A 211 31.52 -8.71 -40.14
CA ASP A 211 31.96 -10.04 -40.64
C ASP A 211 32.48 -10.99 -39.54
N GLU A 212 32.51 -10.56 -38.28
CA GLU A 212 32.98 -11.36 -37.14
C GLU A 212 31.88 -12.29 -36.61
N LYS A 213 32.27 -13.40 -35.97
CA LYS A 213 31.33 -14.27 -35.27
C LYS A 213 30.55 -13.47 -34.21
N GLU A 214 29.27 -13.81 -34.05
CA GLU A 214 28.41 -13.28 -32.99
C GLU A 214 29.16 -13.29 -31.65
N SER A 215 29.44 -12.10 -31.12
CA SER A 215 30.23 -11.91 -29.91
C SER A 215 29.40 -11.16 -28.87
N ARG A 216 29.46 -11.64 -27.62
CA ARG A 216 28.76 -10.99 -26.51
C ARG A 216 29.53 -9.78 -26.03
N ALA A 217 28.81 -8.73 -25.62
CA ALA A 217 29.41 -7.58 -24.96
C ALA A 217 30.27 -7.98 -23.75
N CYS A 218 31.43 -7.36 -23.62
CA CYS A 218 32.28 -7.52 -22.45
C CYS A 218 31.52 -7.09 -21.17
N PRO A 219 31.73 -7.75 -20.01
CA PRO A 219 31.02 -7.42 -18.78
C PRO A 219 31.13 -5.94 -18.37
N GLY A 220 32.29 -5.32 -18.56
CA GLY A 220 32.50 -3.89 -18.25
C GLY A 220 31.70 -2.96 -19.18
N LEU A 221 31.64 -3.27 -20.48
CA LEU A 221 30.81 -2.52 -21.43
C LEU A 221 29.33 -2.66 -21.07
N CYS A 222 28.89 -3.89 -20.79
CA CYS A 222 27.52 -4.18 -20.36
C CYS A 222 27.13 -3.36 -19.14
N LEU A 223 27.94 -3.41 -18.08
CA LEU A 223 27.67 -2.66 -16.86
C LEU A 223 27.58 -1.15 -17.11
N ASN A 224 28.45 -0.58 -17.96
CA ASN A 224 28.48 0.84 -18.24
C ASN A 224 27.25 1.30 -19.04
N VAL A 225 26.86 0.55 -20.07
CA VAL A 225 25.65 0.85 -20.85
C VAL A 225 24.41 0.73 -19.96
N MET A 226 24.29 -0.34 -19.18
CA MET A 226 23.15 -0.54 -18.28
C MET A 226 23.06 0.56 -17.22
N LYS A 227 24.19 1.00 -16.63
CA LYS A 227 24.22 2.14 -15.70
C LYS A 227 23.72 3.43 -16.34
N GLY A 228 24.13 3.71 -17.58
CA GLY A 228 23.65 4.89 -18.31
C GLY A 228 22.16 4.82 -18.64
N CYS A 229 21.67 3.64 -19.02
CA CYS A 229 20.26 3.39 -19.29
C CYS A 229 19.36 3.43 -18.05
N LEU A 230 19.91 3.10 -16.88
CA LEU A 230 19.22 3.05 -15.59
C LEU A 230 19.55 4.26 -14.69
N GLY A 231 20.00 5.38 -15.26
CA GLY A 231 20.37 6.58 -14.51
C GLY A 231 19.24 7.07 -13.60
N ASP A 232 18.04 7.28 -14.16
CA ASP A 232 16.85 7.73 -13.41
C ASP A 232 16.46 6.74 -12.30
N TRP A 233 16.68 5.44 -12.53
CA TRP A 233 16.43 4.39 -11.55
C TRP A 233 17.43 4.40 -10.40
N ALA A 234 18.68 4.77 -10.67
CA ALA A 234 19.72 4.86 -9.65
C ALA A 234 19.45 6.02 -8.67
N GLU A 235 18.91 7.15 -9.13
CA GLU A 235 18.48 8.25 -8.26
C GLU A 235 17.36 7.81 -7.30
N MET A 236 16.49 6.92 -7.77
CA MET A 236 15.40 6.39 -6.98
C MET A 236 15.79 5.35 -5.96
N ASP A 237 16.89 4.63 -6.15
CA ASP A 237 17.34 3.60 -5.21
C ASP A 237 17.48 4.16 -3.78
N GLN A 238 18.00 5.37 -3.63
CA GLN A 238 18.11 6.02 -2.32
C GLN A 238 16.73 6.32 -1.69
N GLN A 239 15.77 6.79 -2.50
CA GLN A 239 14.41 7.07 -2.04
C GLN A 239 13.68 5.77 -1.68
N TRP A 240 13.87 4.72 -2.48
CA TRP A 240 13.34 3.40 -2.25
C TRP A 240 13.80 2.84 -0.90
N ASN A 241 15.11 2.86 -0.64
CA ASN A 241 15.68 2.42 0.63
C ASN A 241 15.12 3.21 1.83
N THR A 242 14.84 4.50 1.65
CA THR A 242 14.18 5.32 2.68
C THR A 242 12.75 4.86 2.95
N VAL A 243 11.98 4.55 1.91
CA VAL A 243 10.61 4.04 2.05
C VAL A 243 10.58 2.67 2.73
N ILE A 244 11.46 1.74 2.33
CA ILE A 244 11.60 0.42 2.97
C ILE A 244 11.96 0.59 4.45
N GLY A 245 12.92 1.47 4.77
CA GLY A 245 13.28 1.78 6.16
C GLY A 245 12.11 2.33 6.99
N LYS A 246 11.28 3.21 6.42
CA LYS A 246 10.06 3.71 7.07
C LYS A 246 9.03 2.60 7.28
N CYS A 247 8.84 1.73 6.29
CA CYS A 247 7.93 0.58 6.37
C CYS A 247 8.32 -0.37 7.53
N HIS A 248 9.60 -0.73 7.63
CA HIS A 248 10.11 -1.54 8.74
C HIS A 248 9.90 -0.88 10.11
N LYS A 249 10.17 0.43 10.23
CA LYS A 249 9.94 1.17 11.47
C LYS A 249 8.46 1.20 11.86
N THR A 250 7.55 1.43 10.91
CA THR A 250 6.10 1.43 11.17
C THR A 250 5.61 0.05 11.60
N LYS A 251 6.05 -1.02 10.93
CA LYS A 251 5.77 -2.41 11.34
C LYS A 251 6.22 -2.67 12.78
N ALA A 252 7.47 -2.35 13.11
CA ALA A 252 8.01 -2.58 14.45
C ALA A 252 7.24 -1.80 15.52
N ARG A 253 6.88 -0.54 15.23
CA ARG A 253 6.09 0.30 16.14
C ARG A 253 4.68 -0.24 16.33
N PHE A 254 4.02 -0.68 15.26
CA PHE A 254 2.69 -1.31 15.34
C PHE A 254 2.72 -2.55 16.25
N VAL A 255 3.65 -3.47 16.00
CA VAL A 255 3.81 -4.69 16.82
C VAL A 255 4.03 -4.35 18.29
N THR A 256 4.86 -3.35 18.57
CA THR A 256 5.15 -2.91 19.94
C THR A 256 3.90 -2.36 20.63
N VAL A 257 3.15 -1.49 19.94
CA VAL A 257 1.93 -0.89 20.49
C VAL A 257 0.86 -1.94 20.78
N VAL A 258 0.65 -2.89 19.87
CA VAL A 258 -0.33 -3.97 20.07
C VAL A 258 0.07 -4.86 21.24
N ARG A 259 1.35 -5.25 21.35
CA ARG A 259 1.82 -6.08 22.48
C ARG A 259 1.65 -5.39 23.84
N GLN A 260 1.87 -4.07 23.91
CA GLN A 260 1.68 -3.30 25.14
C GLN A 260 0.21 -3.19 25.55
N ARG A 261 -0.70 -3.12 24.58
CA ARG A 261 -2.13 -2.88 24.83
C ARG A 261 -2.98 -4.15 24.90
N ALA A 262 -2.50 -5.24 24.33
CA ALA A 262 -3.16 -6.55 24.31
C ALA A 262 -2.14 -7.67 24.59
N PRO A 263 -1.66 -7.82 25.84
CA PRO A 263 -0.72 -8.86 26.24
C PRO A 263 -1.39 -10.24 26.14
N GLY A 264 -1.30 -10.86 24.97
CA GLY A 264 -1.97 -12.13 24.63
C GLY A 264 -2.27 -12.29 23.13
N MET A 265 -2.30 -11.19 22.38
CA MET A 265 -2.55 -11.21 20.94
C MET A 265 -1.31 -11.73 20.18
N ARG A 266 -1.39 -12.91 19.56
CA ARG A 266 -0.34 -13.43 18.67
C ARG A 266 -0.41 -12.73 17.33
N LEU A 267 0.42 -11.69 17.15
CA LEU A 267 0.68 -11.12 15.84
C LEU A 267 1.63 -12.02 15.05
N GLN A 268 1.08 -12.92 14.24
CA GLN A 268 1.84 -13.61 13.21
C GLN A 268 1.88 -12.73 11.96
N PHE A 269 2.92 -11.90 11.85
CA PHE A 269 3.31 -11.36 10.57
C PHE A 269 4.01 -12.48 9.81
N VAL A 270 3.37 -13.03 8.78
CA VAL A 270 4.05 -13.85 7.77
C VAL A 270 5.06 -12.98 7.03
#